data_AF-A0A2M8CIA0-F1
#
_entry.id   AF-A0A2M8CIA0-F1
#
_cell.length_a   1.000
_cell.length_b   1.000
_cell.length_c   1.000
_cell.angle_alpha   90.00
_cell.angle_beta   90.00
_cell.angle_gamma   90.00
#
_symmetry.space_group_name_H-M   'P 1'
#
loop_
_entity.id
_entity.type
_entity.pdbx_description
1 polymer ?
#
loop_
_entity_poly.entity_id
_entity_poly.type
_entity_poly.pdbx_seq_one_letter_code
_entity_poly.pdbx_strand_id
1 'polypeptide(L)'
;MKKLFTKLTLLFIVLALSPAIQSQMILEYNLELSSGTTITLPLYGTVNVTVDWGDGNTEPYTTTGNKNHTYATGGTKAVSISGSLTQFGSGVAYNNADKLVRVTSFGNLGLTSL
;
A
#
# COMPACT_ATOMS: atom_id res chain seq x y z
N MET A 1 -35.28 14.01 45.61
CA MET A 1 -35.19 15.01 44.52
C MET A 1 -33.76 14.95 44.00
N LYS A 2 -33.45 14.12 43.01
CA LYS A 2 -33.44 14.43 41.57
C LYS A 2 -32.77 15.78 41.24
N LYS A 3 -31.60 15.66 40.60
CA LYS A 3 -30.96 16.50 39.57
C LYS A 3 -29.71 17.25 40.05
N LEU A 4 -28.62 17.36 39.31
CA LEU A 4 -28.09 16.69 38.11
C LEU A 4 -26.76 17.42 37.90
N PHE A 5 -25.61 16.79 38.12
CA PHE A 5 -24.33 17.40 37.72
C PHE A 5 -24.25 17.32 36.19
N THR A 6 -24.60 18.40 35.52
CA THR A 6 -24.49 18.54 34.07
C THR A 6 -23.02 18.41 33.67
N LYS A 7 -22.62 17.22 33.22
CA LYS A 7 -21.37 17.02 32.49
C LYS A 7 -21.49 17.83 31.19
N LEU A 8 -20.65 18.86 31.05
CA LEU A 8 -20.45 19.57 29.80
C LEU A 8 -19.72 18.62 28.85
N THR A 9 -20.48 17.79 28.14
CA THR A 9 -19.92 17.02 27.02
C THR A 9 -19.66 18.01 25.89
N LEU A 10 -18.39 18.34 25.70
CA LEU A 10 -17.93 19.12 24.56
C LEU A 10 -18.24 18.28 23.29
N LEU A 11 -19.22 18.73 22.52
CA LEU A 11 -19.60 18.10 21.26
C LEU A 11 -18.54 18.49 20.21
N PHE A 12 -17.48 17.70 20.10
CA PHE A 12 -16.60 17.75 18.93
C PHE A 12 -17.39 17.27 17.72
N ILE A 13 -17.88 18.22 16.92
CA ILE A 13 -18.25 17.95 15.53
C ILE A 13 -16.94 17.66 14.82
N VAL A 14 -16.56 16.38 14.82
CA VAL A 14 -15.63 15.88 13.82
C VAL A 14 -16.42 15.91 12.52
N LEU A 15 -16.28 17.00 11.76
CA LEU A 15 -16.61 17.00 10.36
C LEU A 15 -15.66 15.96 9.74
N ALA A 16 -16.13 14.71 9.69
CA ALA A 16 -15.45 13.67 8.95
C ALA A 16 -15.52 14.12 7.49
N LEU A 17 -14.50 14.88 7.06
CA LEU A 17 -14.02 14.79 5.69
C LEU A 17 -13.73 13.29 5.55
N SER A 18 -14.70 12.53 5.03
CA SER A 18 -14.46 11.15 4.65
C SER A 18 -13.18 11.21 3.82
N PRO A 19 -12.07 10.58 4.24
CA PRO A 19 -11.01 10.39 3.27
C PRO A 19 -11.72 9.69 2.12
N ALA A 20 -11.67 10.29 0.93
CA ALA A 20 -11.96 9.51 -0.26
C ALA A 20 -11.11 8.27 -0.07
N ILE A 21 -11.73 7.11 0.18
CA ILE A 21 -10.99 5.87 0.28
C ILE A 21 -10.51 5.65 -1.14
N GLN A 22 -9.39 6.25 -1.49
CA GLN A 22 -8.75 6.00 -2.75
C GLN A 22 -8.42 4.52 -2.67
N SER A 23 -9.16 3.74 -3.45
CA SER A 23 -9.10 2.29 -3.40
C SER A 23 -7.65 1.91 -3.71
N GLN A 24 -6.96 1.33 -2.74
CA GLN A 24 -5.53 1.01 -2.83
C GLN A 24 -5.35 -0.35 -3.48
N MET A 25 -4.24 -0.52 -4.19
CA MET A 25 -3.76 -1.83 -4.57
C MET A 25 -3.12 -2.43 -3.31
N ILE A 26 -3.53 -3.64 -2.96
CA ILE A 26 -3.04 -4.34 -1.77
C ILE A 26 -2.44 -5.65 -2.23
N LEU A 27 -1.16 -5.83 -1.91
CA LEU A 27 -0.33 -6.95 -2.29
C LEU A 27 0.13 -7.70 -1.04
N GLU A 28 0.25 -9.01 -1.16
CA GLU A 28 0.82 -9.85 -0.14
C GLU A 28 2.04 -10.58 -0.66
N TYR A 29 3.16 -10.40 0.04
CA TYR A 29 4.43 -11.04 -0.25
C TYR A 29 4.78 -12.05 0.84
N ASN A 30 5.27 -13.23 0.47
CA ASN A 30 5.85 -14.20 1.40
C ASN A 30 7.37 -14.24 1.23
N LEU A 31 8.10 -13.70 2.21
CA LEU A 31 9.56 -13.61 2.16
C LEU A 31 10.27 -14.94 2.44
N GLU A 32 9.54 -15.98 2.84
CA GLU A 32 10.10 -17.31 3.09
C GLU A 32 10.23 -18.17 1.81
N LEU A 33 9.75 -17.68 0.66
CA LEU A 33 9.75 -18.43 -0.60
C LEU A 33 11.10 -18.47 -1.32
N SER A 34 11.97 -17.49 -1.06
CA SER A 34 13.34 -17.46 -1.59
C SER A 34 14.25 -16.61 -0.72
N SER A 35 15.56 -16.67 -0.97
CA SER A 35 16.56 -16.02 -0.13
C SER A 35 16.37 -14.50 0.00
N GLY A 36 16.68 -13.98 1.19
CA GLY A 36 16.68 -12.55 1.49
C GLY A 36 15.29 -11.98 1.75
N THR A 37 15.25 -10.81 2.38
CA THR A 37 14.01 -10.14 2.80
C THR A 37 13.61 -8.99 1.89
N THR A 38 14.13 -8.95 0.66
CA THR A 38 13.81 -7.93 -0.33
C THR A 38 12.63 -8.34 -1.19
N ILE A 39 11.73 -7.39 -1.45
CA ILE A 39 10.70 -7.48 -2.49
C ILE A 39 10.93 -6.41 -3.55
N THR A 40 10.32 -6.58 -4.71
CA THR A 40 10.42 -5.67 -5.84
C THR A 40 9.03 -5.34 -6.37
N LEU A 41 8.72 -4.04 -6.48
CA LEU A 41 7.51 -3.54 -7.14
C LEU A 41 7.86 -3.04 -8.55
N PRO A 42 7.32 -3.65 -9.63
CA PRO A 42 7.50 -3.17 -10.99
C PRO A 42 6.52 -2.03 -11.31
N LEU A 43 6.85 -0.80 -10.96
CA LEU A 43 5.97 0.36 -11.19
C LEU A 43 6.23 0.99 -12.56
N TYR A 44 5.29 0.92 -13.51
CA TYR A 44 5.45 1.40 -14.89
C TYR A 44 4.25 2.24 -15.36
N GLY A 45 4.34 2.77 -16.58
CA GLY A 45 3.35 3.69 -17.13
C GLY A 45 3.40 5.06 -16.46
N THR A 46 2.24 5.64 -16.12
CA THR A 46 2.17 6.79 -15.22
C THR A 46 2.46 6.32 -13.81
N VAL A 47 3.44 6.94 -13.14
CA VAL A 47 3.79 6.65 -11.75
C VAL A 47 3.75 7.94 -10.95
N ASN A 48 2.79 8.05 -10.05
CA ASN A 48 2.73 9.06 -9.00
C ASN A 48 2.01 8.43 -7.80
N VAL A 49 2.77 7.64 -7.04
CA VAL A 49 2.23 6.79 -5.96
C VAL A 49 2.96 7.01 -4.64
N THR A 50 2.25 6.70 -3.56
CA THR A 50 2.86 6.41 -2.25
C THR A 50 2.69 4.93 -1.96
N VAL A 51 3.82 4.28 -1.69
CA VAL A 51 3.88 2.88 -1.26
C VAL A 51 4.05 2.85 0.25
N ASP A 52 3.15 2.15 0.93
CA ASP A 52 3.33 1.75 2.34
C ASP A 52 3.75 0.28 2.35
N TRP A 53 4.93 0.03 2.91
CA TRP A 53 5.56 -1.29 2.91
C TRP A 53 5.02 -2.20 4.03
N GLY A 54 4.16 -1.70 4.92
CA GLY A 54 3.57 -2.46 6.02
C GLY A 54 4.52 -2.71 7.20
N ASP A 55 5.68 -2.07 7.21
CA ASP A 55 6.68 -2.13 8.30
C ASP A 55 6.90 -0.78 9.00
N GLY A 56 6.01 0.19 8.74
CA GLY A 56 6.11 1.56 9.23
C GLY A 56 6.85 2.50 8.29
N ASN A 57 7.45 2.00 7.21
CA ASN A 57 8.05 2.84 6.17
C ASN A 57 7.08 3.11 5.02
N THR A 58 7.09 4.34 4.55
CA THR A 58 6.34 4.79 3.36
C THR A 58 7.27 5.54 2.42
N GLU A 59 7.13 5.33 1.12
CA GLU A 59 7.99 5.96 0.11
C GLU A 59 7.16 6.52 -1.06
N PRO A 60 7.42 7.77 -1.50
CA PRO A 60 6.84 8.30 -2.71
C PRO A 60 7.65 7.89 -3.94
N TYR A 61 6.95 7.54 -5.02
CA TYR A 61 7.55 7.26 -6.32
C TYR A 61 6.86 8.06 -7.42
N THR A 62 7.67 8.76 -8.22
CA THR A 62 7.23 9.58 -9.37
C THR A 62 7.88 9.13 -10.69
N THR A 63 8.63 8.03 -10.67
CA THR A 63 9.37 7.51 -11.82
C THR A 63 9.12 6.03 -12.01
N THR A 64 9.12 5.59 -13.27
CA THR A 64 8.99 4.18 -13.64
C THR A 64 10.17 3.33 -13.17
N GLY A 65 9.99 2.01 -13.17
CA GLY A 65 11.01 1.02 -12.89
C GLY A 65 10.76 0.23 -11.62
N ASN A 66 11.60 -0.77 -11.43
CA ASN A 66 11.57 -1.65 -10.26
C ASN A 66 12.00 -0.89 -9.00
N LYS A 67 11.15 -0.92 -7.97
CA LYS A 67 11.42 -0.34 -6.65
C LYS A 67 11.62 -1.46 -5.65
N ASN A 68 12.75 -1.45 -4.95
CA ASN A 68 13.11 -2.50 -4.00
C ASN A 68 12.91 -2.02 -2.58
N HIS A 69 12.44 -2.91 -1.71
CA HIS A 69 12.37 -2.68 -0.28
C HIS A 69 12.83 -3.91 0.47
N THR A 70 13.67 -3.73 1.48
CA THR A 70 14.28 -4.82 2.27
C THR A 70 13.78 -4.72 3.70
N TYR A 71 13.11 -5.78 4.16
CA TYR A 71 12.59 -5.86 5.52
C TYR A 71 13.65 -6.33 6.51
N ALA A 72 13.53 -5.89 7.77
CA ALA A 72 14.39 -6.39 8.86
C ALA A 72 14.10 -7.86 9.23
N THR A 73 12.87 -8.34 8.97
CA THR A 73 12.42 -9.70 9.31
C THR A 73 11.72 -10.37 8.14
N GLY A 74 11.77 -11.71 8.11
CA GLY A 74 11.05 -12.56 7.16
C GLY A 74 9.53 -12.59 7.41
N GLY A 75 8.88 -13.65 6.92
CA GLY A 75 7.44 -13.86 6.99
C GLY A 75 6.62 -13.08 5.93
N THR A 76 5.30 -13.06 6.12
CA THR A 76 4.36 -12.43 5.18
C THR A 76 4.27 -10.91 5.40
N LYS A 77 4.28 -10.14 4.31
CA LYS A 77 4.19 -8.67 4.32
C LYS A 77 3.02 -8.21 3.46
N ALA A 78 2.24 -7.27 3.98
CA ALA A 78 1.21 -6.57 3.23
C ALA A 78 1.76 -5.23 2.75
N VAL A 79 1.68 -4.98 1.44
CA VAL A 79 2.10 -3.73 0.82
C VAL A 79 0.88 -3.05 0.24
N SER A 80 0.74 -1.74 0.48
CA SER A 80 -0.33 -0.95 -0.12
C SER A 80 0.22 0.14 -1.02
N ILE A 81 -0.43 0.36 -2.15
CA ILE A 81 -0.07 1.37 -3.13
C ILE A 81 -1.28 2.28 -3.33
N SER A 82 -1.06 3.57 -3.12
CA SER A 82 -2.05 4.64 -3.30
C SER A 82 -1.54 5.68 -4.29
N GLY A 83 -2.44 6.48 -4.87
CA GLY A 83 -2.11 7.45 -5.92
C GLY A 83 -2.49 6.98 -7.32
N SER A 84 -1.66 7.29 -8.31
CA SER A 84 -1.88 7.01 -9.74
C SER A 84 -0.81 6.09 -10.30
N LEU A 85 -1.24 4.92 -10.80
CA LEU A 85 -0.42 3.92 -11.43
C LEU A 85 -1.18 3.31 -12.60
N THR A 86 -0.64 3.37 -13.82
CA THR A 86 -1.31 2.80 -14.99
C THR A 86 -0.81 1.43 -15.40
N GLN A 87 0.35 0.99 -14.88
CA GLN A 87 0.89 -0.34 -15.16
C GLN A 87 1.67 -0.90 -13.96
N PHE A 88 1.34 -2.13 -13.57
CA PHE A 88 2.08 -2.89 -12.55
C PHE A 88 2.72 -4.11 -13.21
N GLY A 89 4.01 -4.04 -13.55
CA GLY A 89 4.69 -5.00 -14.41
C GLY A 89 5.36 -4.32 -15.60
N SER A 90 6.19 -5.03 -16.34
CA SER A 90 6.89 -4.50 -17.54
C SER A 90 6.76 -5.39 -18.77
N GLY A 91 6.01 -6.50 -18.66
CA GLY A 91 5.98 -7.55 -19.69
C GLY A 91 7.25 -8.43 -19.76
N VAL A 92 8.21 -8.19 -18.85
CA VAL A 92 9.41 -9.03 -18.69
C VAL A 92 9.56 -9.46 -17.23
N ALA A 93 10.30 -10.54 -17.00
CA ALA A 93 10.59 -11.03 -15.66
C ALA A 93 11.36 -9.98 -14.82
N TYR A 94 11.09 -9.95 -13.53
CA TYR A 94 11.76 -9.08 -12.56
C TYR A 94 12.13 -9.88 -11.30
N ASN A 95 13.11 -9.37 -10.55
CA ASN A 95 13.61 -10.04 -9.36
C ASN A 95 12.54 -10.13 -8.27
N ASN A 96 12.61 -11.17 -7.43
CA ASN A 96 11.71 -11.38 -6.29
C ASN A 96 10.21 -11.50 -6.63
N ALA A 97 9.87 -11.66 -7.92
CA ALA A 97 8.48 -11.84 -8.37
C ALA A 97 7.83 -13.09 -7.76
N ASP A 98 8.63 -14.12 -7.48
CA ASP A 98 8.24 -15.36 -6.83
C ASP A 98 7.67 -15.16 -5.41
N LYS A 99 8.00 -14.03 -4.76
CA LYS A 99 7.52 -13.72 -3.41
C LYS A 99 6.11 -13.13 -3.41
N LEU A 100 5.58 -12.62 -4.53
CA LEU A 100 4.21 -12.10 -4.60
C LEU A 100 3.21 -13.26 -4.64
N VAL A 101 2.48 -13.47 -3.54
CA VAL A 101 1.58 -14.63 -3.40
C VAL A 101 0.12 -14.28 -3.60
N ARG A 102 -0.26 -13.00 -3.43
CA ARG A 102 -1.65 -12.57 -3.58
C ARG A 102 -1.77 -11.09 -3.94
N VAL A 103 -2.67 -10.79 -4.87
CA VAL A 103 -3.24 -9.45 -5.03
C VAL A 103 -4.59 -9.46 -4.32
N THR A 104 -4.68 -8.79 -3.17
CA THR A 104 -5.91 -8.75 -2.36
C THR A 104 -6.89 -7.70 -2.89
N SER A 105 -6.37 -6.63 -3.48
CA SER A 105 -7.15 -5.57 -4.13
C SER A 105 -6.32 -4.97 -5.25
N PHE A 106 -6.94 -4.68 -6.40
CA PHE A 106 -6.32 -3.87 -7.45
C PHE A 106 -6.50 -2.36 -7.22
N GLY A 107 -7.39 -1.98 -6.31
CA GLY A 107 -7.67 -0.58 -6.06
C GLY A 107 -8.33 0.13 -7.24
N ASN A 108 -8.16 1.45 -7.26
CA ASN A 108 -8.55 2.36 -8.33
C ASN A 108 -7.40 3.34 -8.61
N LEU A 109 -6.24 2.81 -8.99
CA LEU A 109 -5.04 3.60 -9.30
C LEU A 109 -5.01 4.10 -10.76
N GLY A 110 -5.96 3.64 -11.60
CA GLY A 110 -5.92 3.85 -13.05
C GLY A 110 -5.16 2.77 -13.82
N LEU A 111 -4.98 1.58 -13.24
CA LEU A 111 -4.34 0.44 -13.90
C LEU A 111 -5.04 0.10 -15.22
N THR A 112 -4.26 -0.03 -16.29
CA THR A 112 -4.69 -0.48 -17.61
C THR A 112 -3.89 -1.66 -18.12
N SER A 113 -2.82 -2.04 -17.40
CA SER A 113 -1.90 -3.11 -17.75
C SER A 113 -1.29 -3.75 -16.49
N LEU A 114 -1.02 -5.06 -16.57
CA LEU A 114 -0.40 -5.92 -15.55
C LEU A 114 0.71 -6.76 -16.20
#